data_AF-A0A363UQT0-F1
#
_entry.id   AF-A0A363UQT0-F1
#
_cell.length_a   1.000
_cell.length_b   1.000
_cell.length_c   1.000
_cell.angle_alpha   90.00
_cell.angle_beta   90.00
_cell.angle_gamma   90.00
#
_symmetry.space_group_name_H-M   'P 1'
#
loop_
_entity.id
_entity.type
_entity.pdbx_description
1 polymer ?
#
loop_
_entity_poly.entity_id
_entity_poly.type
_entity_poly.pdbx_seq_one_letter_code
_entity_poly.pdbx_strand_id
1 'polypeptide(L)'
;MKAIAEVVSDGGHMLFGTVAELFWVEVDALEGHRSALRERLDVLRNSQTPSDMLTQQLDLLPESARRLRRTRMERQHTLAKCSSEFRELAWRLRQSVSASTSTEAD
;
A
#
# COMPACT_ATOMS: atom_id res chain seq x y z
N MET A 1 -5.88 3.36 33.31
CA MET A 1 -4.70 3.81 32.53
C MET A 1 -3.98 2.70 31.75
N LYS A 2 -3.71 1.50 32.34
CA LYS A 2 -2.99 0.41 31.65
C LYS A 2 -3.63 -0.03 30.32
N ALA A 3 -4.96 -0.16 30.27
CA ALA A 3 -5.69 -0.53 29.04
C ALA A 3 -5.60 0.51 27.92
N ILE A 4 -5.54 1.80 28.26
CA ILE A 4 -5.40 2.88 27.27
C ILE A 4 -3.98 2.86 26.67
N ALA A 5 -2.96 2.61 27.49
CA ALA A 5 -1.58 2.49 27.03
C ALA A 5 -1.38 1.30 26.08
N GLU A 6 -2.07 0.18 26.34
CA GLU A 6 -2.05 -1.01 25.48
C GLU A 6 -2.70 -0.74 24.11
N VAL A 7 -3.86 -0.07 24.09
CA VAL A 7 -4.53 0.34 22.83
C VAL A 7 -3.68 1.33 22.02
N VAL A 8 -2.98 2.24 22.68
CA VAL A 8 -2.06 3.18 22.01
C VAL A 8 -0.84 2.45 21.44
N SER A 9 -0.30 1.48 22.18
CA SER A 9 0.81 0.64 21.71
C SER A 9 0.41 -0.19 20.49
N ASP A 10 -0.76 -0.83 20.52
CA ASP A 10 -1.29 -1.61 19.40
C ASP A 10 -1.56 -0.74 18.17
N GLY A 11 -2.12 0.46 18.37
CA GLY A 11 -2.32 1.42 17.28
C GLY A 11 -1.01 1.88 16.64
N GLY A 12 0.05 2.08 17.44
CA GLY A 12 1.39 2.40 16.95
C GLY A 12 1.98 1.27 16.09
N HIS A 13 1.87 0.03 16.54
CA HIS A 13 2.32 -1.14 15.77
C HIS A 13 1.55 -1.33 14.46
N MET A 14 0.23 -1.15 14.50
CA MET A 14 -0.64 -1.27 13.32
C MET A 14 -0.30 -0.22 12.26
N LEU A 15 -0.13 1.04 12.67
CA LEU A 15 0.23 2.13 11.77
C LEU A 15 1.62 1.93 11.16
N PHE A 16 2.60 1.52 11.98
CA PHE A 16 3.95 1.24 11.49
C PHE A 16 3.97 0.09 10.48
N GLY A 17 3.25 -1.01 10.78
CA GLY A 17 3.11 -2.14 9.87
C GLY A 17 2.46 -1.75 8.54
N THR A 18 1.40 -0.94 8.57
CA THR A 18 0.72 -0.45 7.36
C THR A 18 1.64 0.42 6.51
N VAL A 19 2.40 1.32 7.12
CA VAL A 19 3.36 2.18 6.41
C VAL A 19 4.46 1.34 5.77
N ALA A 20 4.97 0.33 6.48
CA ALA A 20 5.98 -0.58 5.95
C ALA A 20 5.46 -1.42 4.77
N GLU A 21 4.23 -1.94 4.86
CA GLU A 21 3.58 -2.66 3.75
C GLU A 21 3.41 -1.74 2.52
N LEU A 22 2.93 -0.51 2.73
CA LEU A 22 2.76 0.45 1.64
C LEU A 22 4.09 0.80 0.96
N PHE A 23 5.13 1.00 1.78
CA PHE A 23 6.48 1.28 1.29
C PHE A 23 7.00 0.13 0.42
N TRP A 24 6.82 -1.12 0.85
CA TRP A 24 7.22 -2.29 0.06
C TRP A 24 6.48 -2.39 -1.28
N VAL A 25 5.17 -2.16 -1.28
CA VAL A 25 4.37 -2.14 -2.52
C VAL A 25 4.85 -1.04 -3.47
N GLU A 26 5.25 0.12 -2.94
CA GLU A 26 5.79 1.22 -3.76
C GLU A 26 7.16 0.88 -4.34
N VAL A 27 8.05 0.28 -3.54
CA VAL A 27 9.39 -0.14 -3.96
C VAL A 27 9.31 -1.20 -5.06
N ASP A 28 8.46 -2.21 -4.89
CA ASP A 28 8.25 -3.26 -5.89
C ASP A 28 7.68 -2.69 -7.20
N ALA A 29 6.75 -1.74 -7.11
CA ALA A 29 6.22 -1.05 -8.28
C ALA A 29 7.29 -0.22 -9.01
N LEU A 30 8.14 0.50 -8.27
CA LEU A 30 9.25 1.26 -8.84
C LEU A 30 10.30 0.36 -9.50
N GLU A 31 10.60 -0.79 -8.90
CA GLU A 31 11.51 -1.78 -9.45
C GLU A 31 10.94 -2.39 -10.75
N GLY A 32 9.64 -2.71 -10.77
CA GLY A 32 8.93 -3.14 -11.96
C GLY A 32 8.91 -2.09 -13.08
N HIS A 33 8.74 -0.81 -12.74
CA HIS A 33 8.83 0.29 -13.70
C HIS A 33 10.25 0.49 -14.23
N ARG A 34 11.26 0.37 -13.38
CA ARG A 34 12.67 0.46 -13.78
C ARG A 34 13.08 -0.68 -14.70
N SER A 35 12.63 -1.91 -14.43
CA SER A 35 12.86 -3.06 -15.30
C SER A 35 12.21 -2.86 -16.67
N ALA A 36 10.94 -2.42 -16.69
CA ALA A 36 10.23 -2.14 -17.94
C ALA A 36 10.88 -1.00 -18.75
N LEU A 37 11.42 0.03 -18.09
CA LEU A 37 12.17 1.09 -18.77
C LEU A 37 13.49 0.59 -19.33
N ARG A 38 14.23 -0.27 -18.61
CA ARG A 38 15.46 -0.91 -19.10
C ARG A 38 15.19 -1.77 -20.33
N GLU A 39 14.15 -2.58 -20.29
CA GLU A 39 13.74 -3.44 -21.41
C GLU A 39 13.35 -2.60 -22.63
N ARG A 40 12.56 -1.53 -22.42
CA ARG A 40 12.24 -0.55 -23.47
C ARG A 40 13.50 0.13 -24.04
N LEU A 41 14.47 0.47 -23.20
CA LEU A 41 15.75 1.06 -23.62
C LEU A 41 16.61 0.09 -24.43
N ASP A 42 16.67 -1.18 -24.04
CA ASP A 42 17.43 -2.22 -24.74
C ASP A 42 16.82 -2.51 -26.12
N VAL A 43 15.49 -2.53 -26.17
CA VAL A 43 14.72 -2.63 -27.41
C VAL A 43 14.93 -1.41 -28.31
N LEU A 44 14.88 -0.19 -27.75
CA LEU A 44 15.20 1.07 -28.45
C LEU A 44 16.63 1.08 -29.02
N ARG A 45 17.58 0.55 -28.25
CA ARG A 45 18.99 0.46 -28.64
C ARG A 45 19.21 -0.52 -29.79
N ASN A 46 18.36 -1.54 -29.90
CA ASN A 46 18.43 -2.57 -30.94
C ASN A 46 17.47 -2.33 -32.12
N SER A 47 16.52 -1.40 -32.02
CA SER A 47 15.61 -1.06 -33.12
C SER A 47 16.31 -0.20 -34.17
N GLN A 48 16.48 -0.74 -35.38
CA GLN A 48 17.11 -0.05 -36.52
C GLN A 48 16.23 1.06 -37.13
N THR A 49 14.92 1.07 -36.84
CA THR A 49 13.94 1.97 -37.49
C THR A 49 12.91 2.55 -36.50
N PRO A 50 12.53 3.83 -36.65
CA PRO A 50 11.60 4.51 -35.72
C PRO A 50 10.16 3.95 -35.74
N SER A 51 9.77 3.21 -36.78
CA SER A 51 8.49 2.51 -36.86
C SER A 51 8.42 1.30 -35.93
N ASP A 52 9.50 0.52 -35.81
CA ASP A 52 9.54 -0.65 -34.92
C ASP A 52 9.47 -0.23 -33.45
N MET A 53 10.14 0.88 -33.14
CA MET A 53 10.09 1.51 -31.83
C MET A 53 8.65 1.91 -31.41
N LEU A 54 7.88 2.53 -32.31
CA LEU A 54 6.49 2.90 -32.03
C LEU A 54 5.58 1.68 -31.87
N THR A 55 5.79 0.65 -32.69
CA THR A 55 5.00 -0.59 -32.65
C THR A 55 5.24 -1.33 -31.33
N GLN A 56 6.48 -1.42 -30.87
CA GLN A 56 6.80 -2.03 -29.57
C GLN A 56 6.35 -1.18 -28.37
N GLN A 57 6.37 0.15 -28.46
CA GLN A 57 5.81 0.98 -27.40
C GLN A 57 4.29 0.82 -27.26
N LEU A 58 3.58 0.65 -28.38
CA LEU A 58 2.13 0.39 -28.40
C LEU A 58 1.80 -0.98 -27.80
N ASP A 59 2.63 -2.00 -28.05
CA ASP A 59 2.39 -3.36 -27.55
C ASP A 59 2.62 -3.47 -26.02
N LEU A 60 3.45 -2.60 -25.45
CA LEU A 60 3.77 -2.57 -24.02
C LEU A 60 2.81 -1.70 -23.18
N LEU A 61 1.98 -0.86 -23.80
CA LEU A 61 0.99 -0.03 -23.10
C LEU A 61 -0.07 -0.85 -22.34
N PRO A 62 -0.69 -1.90 -22.91
CA PRO A 62 -1.65 -2.75 -22.22
C PRO A 62 -1.06 -3.40 -20.96
N GLU A 63 0.21 -3.82 -21.02
CA GLU A 63 0.87 -4.46 -19.90
C GLU A 63 1.17 -3.47 -18.77
N SER A 64 1.64 -2.27 -19.11
CA SER A 64 1.85 -1.19 -18.13
C SER A 64 0.54 -0.77 -17.45
N ALA A 65 -0.57 -0.71 -18.20
CA ALA A 65 -1.89 -0.41 -17.64
C ALA A 65 -2.41 -1.52 -16.70
N ARG A 66 -2.13 -2.79 -17.03
CA ARG A 66 -2.47 -3.94 -16.17
C ARG A 66 -1.66 -3.92 -14.88
N ARG A 67 -0.34 -3.68 -14.95
CA ARG A 67 0.53 -3.58 -13.76
C ARG A 67 0.11 -2.42 -12.86
N LEU A 68 -0.16 -1.24 -13.44
CA LEU A 68 -0.65 -0.08 -12.69
C LEU A 68 -2.00 -0.35 -12.01
N ARG A 69 -2.93 -1.03 -12.68
CA ARG A 69 -4.20 -1.46 -12.07
C ARG A 69 -3.97 -2.43 -10.91
N ARG A 70 -3.03 -3.37 -11.04
CA ARG A 70 -2.69 -4.33 -9.99
C ARG A 70 -2.14 -3.62 -8.75
N THR A 71 -1.13 -2.77 -8.92
CA THR A 71 -0.56 -1.98 -7.81
C THR A 71 -1.62 -1.10 -7.16
N ARG A 72 -2.55 -0.53 -7.93
CA ARG A 72 -3.65 0.27 -7.40
C ARG A 72 -4.66 -0.55 -6.59
N MET A 73 -4.97 -1.78 -7.01
CA MET A 73 -5.83 -2.69 -6.24
C MET A 73 -5.16 -3.17 -4.96
N GLU A 74 -3.86 -3.49 -5.01
CA GLU A 74 -3.08 -3.90 -3.83
C GLU A 74 -3.01 -2.76 -2.80
N ARG A 75 -2.79 -1.50 -3.24
CA ARG A 75 -2.88 -0.32 -2.37
C ARG A 75 -4.27 -0.14 -1.75
N GLN A 76 -5.33 -0.30 -2.54
CA GLN A 76 -6.71 -0.17 -2.05
C GLN A 76 -7.05 -1.25 -1.01
N HIS A 77 -6.55 -2.47 -1.20
CA HIS A 77 -6.72 -3.56 -0.25
C HIS A 77 -6.01 -3.28 1.08
N THR A 78 -4.74 -2.84 1.06
CA THR A 78 -4.00 -2.48 2.28
C THR A 78 -4.65 -1.32 3.02
N LEU A 79 -5.13 -0.30 2.30
CA LEU A 79 -5.86 0.82 2.92
C LEU A 79 -7.20 0.38 3.51
N ALA A 80 -7.93 -0.51 2.84
CA ALA A 80 -9.18 -1.07 3.36
C ALA A 80 -8.95 -1.86 4.65
N LYS A 81 -7.91 -2.71 4.69
CA LYS A 81 -7.50 -3.46 5.89
C LYS A 81 -7.13 -2.53 7.05
N CYS A 82 -6.32 -1.51 6.79
CA CYS A 82 -5.98 -0.49 7.79
C CYS A 82 -7.24 0.21 8.33
N SER A 83 -8.21 0.53 7.48
CA SER A 83 -9.45 1.20 7.90
C SER A 83 -10.34 0.33 8.80
N SER A 84 -10.38 -0.99 8.56
CA SER A 84 -11.11 -1.92 9.43
C SER A 84 -10.43 -2.08 10.79
N GLU A 85 -9.10 -2.21 10.82
CA GLU A 85 -8.37 -2.35 12.08
C GLU A 85 -8.43 -1.05 12.91
N PHE A 86 -8.42 0.11 12.26
CA PHE A 86 -8.61 1.40 12.93
C PHE A 86 -10.00 1.54 13.57
N ARG A 87 -11.06 1.03 12.91
CA ARG A 87 -12.41 1.00 13.50
C ARG A 87 -12.47 0.10 14.72
N GLU A 88 -11.82 -1.05 14.68
CA GLU A 88 -11.78 -1.99 15.79
C GLU A 88 -11.03 -1.40 17.00
N LEU A 89 -9.88 -0.76 16.76
CA LEU A 89 -9.14 -0.02 17.79
C LEU A 89 -9.97 1.13 18.37
N ALA A 90 -10.66 1.90 17.54
CA ALA A 90 -11.53 2.98 18.01
C ALA A 90 -12.68 2.46 18.89
N TRP A 91 -13.26 1.30 18.54
CA TRP A 91 -14.28 0.65 19.35
C TRP A 91 -13.73 0.15 20.69
N ARG A 92 -12.57 -0.51 20.70
CA ARG A 92 -11.89 -0.96 21.92
C ARG A 92 -11.49 0.21 22.83
N LEU A 93 -10.99 1.30 22.24
CA LEU A 93 -10.68 2.53 22.97
C LEU A 93 -11.94 3.08 23.66
N ARG A 94 -13.05 3.19 22.92
CA ARG A 94 -14.35 3.64 23.46
C ARG A 94 -14.80 2.77 24.64
N GLN A 95 -14.68 1.45 24.53
CA GLN A 95 -15.02 0.54 25.63
C GLN A 95 -14.12 0.70 26.84
N SER A 96 -12.81 0.84 26.63
CA SER A 96 -11.84 1.02 27.72
C SER A 96 -12.09 2.32 28.49
N VAL A 97 -12.49 3.39 27.77
CA VAL A 97 -12.86 4.67 28.38
C VAL A 97 -14.16 4.54 29.16
N SER A 98 -15.21 3.96 28.57
CA SER A 98 -16.49 3.74 29.27
C SER A 98 -16.36 2.84 30.51
N ALA A 99 -15.51 1.81 30.46
CA ALA A 99 -15.22 0.95 31.60
C ALA A 99 -14.44 1.69 32.70
N SER A 100 -13.51 2.57 32.33
CA SER A 100 -12.77 3.37 33.31
C SER A 100 -13.67 4.37 34.06
N THR A 101 -14.65 4.98 33.37
CA THR A 101 -15.60 5.92 33.98
C THR A 101 -16.62 5.27 34.91
N SER A 102 -16.96 3.99 34.73
CA SER A 102 -17.86 3.28 35.64
C SER A 102 -17.19 2.87 36.96
N THR A 103 -15.88 2.63 36.96
CA THR A 103 -15.11 2.32 38.19
C THR A 103 -14.85 3.51 39.10
N GLU A 104 -15.11 4.73 38.63
CA GLU A 104 -14.89 5.97 39.39
C GLU A 104 -16.19 6.50 40.04
N ALA A 105 -17.32 5.83 39.80
CA ALA A 105 -18.66 6.21 40.26
C ALA A 105 -19.24 5.33 41.39
N ASP A 106 -18.48 4.32 41.85
CA ASP A 106 -18.74 3.53 43.08
C ASP A 106 -17.74 3.93 44.18
#